data_AF-A0A4R1ZWF8-F1
#
_entry.id   AF-A0A4R1ZWF8-F1
#
_cell.length_a   1.000
_cell.length_b   1.000
_cell.length_c   1.000
_cell.angle_alpha   90.00
_cell.angle_beta   90.00
_cell.angle_gamma   90.00
#
_symmetry.space_group_name_H-M   'P 1'
#
loop_
_entity.id
_entity.type
_entity.pdbx_description
1 polymer ?
#
loop_
_entity_poly.entity_id
_entity_poly.type
_entity_poly.pdbx_seq_one_letter_code
_entity_poly.pdbx_strand_id
1 'polypeptide(L)' 'MSLTIGNKLYRTAVIQHIQSVKEISEIEAIKIFLRYYQHVKRHWGHGPNVEDFAEKIIKLDELVNKLKREQTKDSSLSP' A
#
# COMPACT_ATOMS: atom_id res chain seq x y z
N MET A 1 19.67 -1.11 14.33
CA MET A 1 18.49 -1.89 14.76
C MET A 1 18.36 -3.11 13.86
N SER A 2 18.62 -4.31 14.37
CA SER A 2 18.41 -5.55 13.60
C SER A 2 16.92 -5.80 13.39
N LEU A 3 16.46 -5.83 12.14
CA LEU A 3 15.14 -6.34 11.80
C LEU A 3 15.14 -7.85 12.09
N THR A 4 14.25 -8.30 12.97
CA THR A 4 14.07 -9.74 13.21
C THR A 4 13.63 -10.42 11.90
N ILE A 5 14.08 -11.66 11.67
CA ILE A 5 13.80 -12.44 10.45
C ILE A 5 12.29 -12.49 10.15
N GLY A 6 11.46 -12.63 11.19
CA GLY A 6 9.99 -12.63 11.04
C GLY A 6 9.42 -11.33 10.46
N ASN A 7 10.02 -10.17 10.75
CA ASN A 7 9.59 -8.89 10.18
C ASN A 7 9.92 -8.80 8.69
N LYS A 8 11.04 -9.41 8.26
CA LYS A 8 11.40 -9.46 6.83
C LYS A 8 10.41 -10.34 6.06
N LEU A 9 10.14 -11.54 6.55
CA LEU A 9 9.19 -12.47 5.92
C LEU A 9 7.78 -11.88 5.83
N TYR A 10 7.30 -11.24 6.89
CA TYR A 10 6.00 -10.58 6.91
C TYR A 10 5.89 -9.51 5.81
N ARG A 11 6.90 -8.63 5.68
CA ARG A 11 6.88 -7.58 4.65
C ARG A 11 6.90 -8.17 3.25
N THR A 12 7.71 -9.20 3.02
CA THR A 12 7.74 -9.90 1.73
C THR A 12 6.39 -10.49 1.39
N ALA A 13 5.72 -11.14 2.35
CA ALA A 13 4.38 -11.70 2.14
C ALA A 13 3.34 -10.62 1.81
N VAL A 14 3.37 -9.47 2.48
CA VAL A 14 2.49 -8.33 2.17
C VAL A 14 2.74 -7.82 0.75
N ILE A 15 4.00 -7.67 0.34
CA ILE A 15 4.36 -7.21 -1.01
C ILE A 15 3.87 -8.19 -2.07
N GLN A 16 4.07 -9.50 -1.86
CA GLN A 16 3.58 -10.54 -2.77
C GLN A 16 2.05 -10.54 -2.89
N HIS A 17 1.35 -10.33 -1.78
CA HIS A 17 -0.10 -10.22 -1.81
C HIS A 17 -0.57 -8.98 -2.61
N ILE A 18 0.06 -7.82 -2.40
CA ILE A 18 -0.22 -6.61 -3.20
C ILE A 18 0.03 -6.86 -4.69
N GLN A 19 1.14 -7.52 -5.01
CA GLN A 19 1.52 -7.86 -6.38
C GLN A 19 0.45 -8.75 -7.04
N SER A 20 0.02 -9.80 -6.34
CA SER A 20 -0.97 -10.76 -6.83
C SER A 20 -2.35 -10.12 -7.03
N VAL A 21 -2.80 -9.28 -6.11
CA VAL A 21 -4.15 -8.69 -6.18
C VAL A 21 -4.24 -7.59 -7.23
N LYS A 22 -3.19 -6.78 -7.39
CA LYS A 22 -3.18 -5.67 -8.36
C LYS A 22 -2.64 -6.06 -9.74
N GLU A 23 -2.14 -7.28 -9.90
CA GLU A 23 -1.51 -7.78 -11.14
C GLU A 23 -0.39 -6.85 -11.66
N ILE A 24 0.47 -6.38 -10.76
CA ILE A 24 1.55 -5.42 -11.05
C ILE A 24 2.93 -6.05 -10.91
N SER A 25 3.97 -5.32 -11.33
CA SER A 25 5.35 -5.74 -11.09
C SER A 25 5.71 -5.71 -9.60
N GLU A 26 6.67 -6.53 -9.18
CA GLU A 26 7.21 -6.51 -7.82
C GLU A 26 7.71 -5.10 -7.43
N ILE A 27 8.38 -4.41 -8.35
CA ILE A 27 8.89 -3.04 -8.14
C ILE A 27 7.75 -2.07 -7.82
N GLU A 28 6.61 -2.17 -8.52
CA GLU A 28 5.45 -1.33 -8.24
C GLU A 28 4.77 -1.69 -6.92
N ALA A 29 4.66 -2.99 -6.62
CA ALA A 29 4.14 -3.44 -5.34
C ALA A 29 4.99 -2.93 -4.17
N ILE A 30 6.33 -2.95 -4.29
CA ILE A 30 7.26 -2.36 -3.32
C ILE A 30 7.01 -0.87 -3.15
N LYS A 31 6.82 -0.12 -4.25
CA LYS A 31 6.54 1.33 -4.19
C LYS A 31 5.25 1.63 -3.44
N ILE A 32 4.18 0.88 -3.72
CA ILE A 32 2.88 1.00 -3.02
C ILE A 32 3.06 0.66 -1.54
N PHE A 33 3.69 -0.48 -1.25
CA PHE A 33 3.97 -0.92 0.11
C PHE A 33 4.72 0.15 0.91
N LEU A 34 5.85 0.67 0.40
CA LEU A 34 6.66 1.67 1.08
C LEU A 34 5.90 2.97 1.34
N ARG A 35 5.04 3.37 0.39
CA ARG A 35 4.23 4.60 0.50
C ARG A 35 3.25 4.53 1.67
N TYR A 36 2.61 3.39 1.91
CA TYR A 36 1.51 3.29 2.86
C TYR A 36 1.84 2.52 4.14
N TYR A 37 2.87 1.68 4.14
CA TYR A 37 3.22 0.78 5.24
C TYR A 37 3.32 1.49 6.59
N GLN A 38 4.06 2.61 6.66
CA GLN A 38 4.22 3.33 7.93
C GLN A 38 2.90 3.91 8.44
N HIS A 39 2.07 4.44 7.53
CA HIS A 39 0.79 5.04 7.89
C HIS A 39 -0.20 3.99 8.39
N VAL A 40 -0.30 2.85 7.68
CA VAL A 40 -1.17 1.74 8.09
C VAL A 40 -0.67 1.13 9.40
N LYS A 41 0.63 0.84 9.51
CA LYS A 41 1.21 0.21 10.69
C LYS A 41 1.02 1.01 11.97
N ARG A 42 1.12 2.34 11.93
CA ARG A 42 0.93 3.19 13.11
C ARG A 42 -0.49 3.10 13.69
N HIS A 43 -1.48 2.83 12.85
CA HIS A 43 -2.90 2.80 13.25
C HIS A 43 -3.44 1.39 13.49
N TRP A 44 -2.72 0.35 13.07
CA TRP A 44 -3.22 -1.03 13.11
C TRP A 44 -3.01 -1.75 14.45
N GLY A 45 -2.03 -1.33 15.27
CA GLY A 45 -1.71 -2.03 16.52
C GLY A 45 -0.90 -3.33 16.31
N HIS A 46 -1.19 -4.39 17.06
CA HIS A 46 -0.42 -5.63 17.03
C HIS A 46 -0.79 -6.57 15.86
N GLY A 47 0.23 -6.90 15.06
CA GLY A 47 0.30 -8.11 14.23
C GLY A 47 -0.88 -8.40 13.29
N PRO A 48 -1.20 -7.52 12.32
CA PRO A 48 -2.18 -7.84 11.30
C PRO A 48 -1.90 -9.19 10.62
N ASN A 49 -2.95 -9.88 10.18
CA ASN A 49 -2.77 -10.85 9.10
C ASN A 49 -2.21 -10.12 7.85
N VAL A 50 -1.30 -10.78 7.15
CA VAL A 50 -0.69 -10.30 5.90
C VAL A 50 -1.75 -9.81 4.92
N GLU A 51 -2.83 -10.58 4.76
CA GLU A 51 -3.91 -10.32 3.80
C GLU A 51 -4.64 -9.02 4.15
N ASP A 52 -5.16 -8.90 5.39
CA ASP A 52 -5.87 -7.70 5.84
C ASP A 52 -5.03 -6.42 5.71
N PHE A 53 -3.73 -6.54 6.01
CA PHE A 53 -2.82 -5.41 5.93
C PHE A 53 -2.53 -5.01 4.48
N ALA A 54 -2.33 -5.99 3.60
CA ALA A 54 -2.18 -5.77 2.17
C ALA A 54 -3.44 -5.13 1.58
N GLU A 55 -4.63 -5.65 1.91
CA GLU A 55 -5.90 -5.08 1.49
C GLU A 55 -6.05 -3.62 1.91
N LYS A 56 -5.67 -3.27 3.15
CA LYS A 56 -5.75 -1.88 3.60
C LYS A 56 -4.85 -0.96 2.79
N ILE A 57 -3.63 -1.42 2.49
CA ILE A 57 -2.70 -0.69 1.63
C ILE A 57 -3.31 -0.49 0.24
N ILE A 58 -3.89 -1.54 -0.35
CA ILE A 58 -4.52 -1.48 -1.68
C ILE A 58 -5.67 -0.48 -1.69
N LYS A 59 -6.59 -0.57 -0.72
CA LYS A 59 -7.74 0.35 -0.57
C LYS A 59 -7.29 1.81 -0.43
N LEU A 60 -6.20 2.07 0.30
CA LEU A 60 -5.65 3.42 0.43
C LEU A 60 -5.04 3.93 -0.89
N ASP A 61 -4.31 3.08 -1.61
CA ASP A 61 -3.74 3.44 -2.91
C ASP A 61 -4.84 3.79 -3.91
N GLU A 62 -5.90 2.99 -3.98
CA GLU A 62 -7.07 3.23 -4.83
C GLU A 62 -7.76 4.55 -4.50
N LEU A 63 -8.01 4.82 -3.21
CA LEU A 63 -8.62 6.06 -2.76
C LEU A 63 -7.78 7.28 -3.16
N VAL A 64 -6.47 7.23 -2.90
CA VAL A 64 -5.55 8.32 -3.25
C VAL A 64 -5.50 8.54 -4.77
N ASN A 65 -5.45 7.46 -5.55
CA ASN A 65 -5.44 7.56 -7.00
C ASN A 65 -6.76 8.09 -7.55
N LYS A 66 -7.91 7.72 -6.95
CA LYS A 66 -9.22 8.29 -7.28
C LYS A 66 -9.25 9.79 -7.02
N LEU A 67 -8.85 10.24 -5.83
CA LEU A 67 -8.81 11.66 -5.46
C LEU A 67 -7.90 12.48 -6.38
N LYS A 68 -6.73 11.95 -6.76
CA LYS A 68 -5.82 12.62 -7.71
C LYS A 68 -6.42 12.79 -9.10
N ARG A 69 -7.14 11.78 -9.58
CA ARG A 69 -7.84 11.84 -10.88
C ARG A 69 -8.97 12.87 -10.86
N GLU A 70 -9.68 13.00 -9.74
CA GLU A 70 -10.76 13.99 -9.55
C GLU A 70 -10.20 15.43 -9.52
N GLN A 71 -9.13 15.69 -8.76
CA GLN A 71 -8.50 17.03 -8.70
C GLN A 71 -7.95 17.51 -10.06
N THR A 72 -7.49 16.58 -10.90
CA THR A 72 -6.98 16.92 -12.23
C THR A 72 -8.10 17.35 -13.18
N LYS A 73 -9.33 16.84 -13.00
CA LYS A 73 -10.50 17.24 -13.81
C LYS A 73 -10.99 18.65 -13.48
N ASP A 74 -11.03 19.01 -12.20
CA ASP A 74 -11.48 20.34 -11.77
C ASP A 74 -10.47 21.44 -12.18
N SER A 75 -9.17 21.12 -12.20
CA SER A 75 -8.13 22.06 -12.62
C SER A 75 -8.14 22.37 -14.12
N SER A 76 -8.82 21.55 -14.94
CA SER A 76 -8.96 21.75 -16.39
C SER A 76 -10.20 22.55 -16.81
N LEU A 77 -11.00 23.01 -15.85
CA LEU A 77 -12.27 23.74 -16.06
C LEU A 77 -12.23 25.21 -15.60
N SER A 78 -11.05 25.74 -15.28
CA SER A 78 -10.88 27.18 -14.99
C SER A 78 -10.33 27.91 -16.22
N PRO A 79 -11.07 28.86 -16.82
CA PRO A 79 -10.60 29.72 -17.92
C PRO A 79 -9.53 30.71 -17.48
#